data_AF-A0A832ZEN0-F1
#
_entry.id   AF-A0A832ZEN0-F1
#
_cell.length_a   1.000
_cell.length_b   1.000
_cell.length_c   1.000
_cell.angle_alpha   90.00
_cell.angle_beta   90.00
_cell.angle_gamma   90.00
#
_symmetry.space_group_name_H-M   'P 1'
#
loop_
_entity.id
_entity.type
_entity.pdbx_description
1 polymer ?
#
loop_
_entity_poly.entity_id
_entity_poly.type
_entity_poly.pdbx_seq_one_letter_code
_entity_poly.pdbx_strand_id
1 'polypeptide(L)'
;MWVIFDVDGVLIDVRESYDLATKMTVEYFLKELGKDYEISLDLIRKLRRKGAFGDDFKVSEALILFAMAGDVEGLIEEFPEGEGIGWVRARFGKVINTRSIERIFNTFYLGECYKERAFDFDGLWKREKPMVRRELLE
;
A
#
# COMPACT_ATOMS: atom_id res chain seq x y z
N MET A 1 9.71 26.54 -25.02
CA MET A 1 8.74 25.43 -24.91
C MET A 1 9.13 24.62 -23.68
N TRP A 2 8.19 24.31 -22.80
CA TRP A 2 8.45 23.51 -21.61
C TRP A 2 7.88 22.10 -21.81
N VAL A 3 8.66 21.08 -21.40
CA VAL A 3 8.19 19.70 -21.31
C VAL A 3 8.27 19.31 -19.83
N ILE A 4 7.14 18.88 -19.27
CA ILE A 4 7.00 18.55 -17.85
C ILE A 4 6.57 17.09 -17.77
N PHE A 5 7.25 16.31 -16.94
CA PHE A 5 7.01 14.88 -16.74
C PHE A 5 6.54 14.63 -15.32
N ASP A 6 5.57 13.72 -15.18
CA ASP A 6 5.33 13.04 -13.91
C ASP A 6 6.46 12.04 -13.63
N VAL A 7 6.62 11.58 -12.39
CA VAL A 7 7.66 10.62 -12.02
C VAL A 7 7.12 9.20 -12.08
N ASP A 8 6.07 8.93 -11.29
CA ASP A 8 5.56 7.58 -11.07
C ASP A 8 4.77 7.08 -12.29
N GLY A 9 5.23 5.98 -12.89
CA GLY A 9 4.62 5.43 -14.10
C GLY A 9 4.97 6.18 -15.39
N VAL A 10 5.78 7.24 -15.31
CA VAL A 10 6.28 7.99 -16.48
C VAL A 10 7.80 7.92 -16.57
N LEU A 11 8.51 8.40 -15.55
CA LEU A 11 9.99 8.34 -15.50
C LEU A 11 10.48 7.08 -14.78
N ILE A 12 9.72 6.59 -13.79
CA ILE A 12 10.09 5.47 -12.92
C ILE A 12 8.92 4.48 -12.82
N ASP A 13 9.20 3.18 -12.95
CA ASP A 13 8.23 2.13 -12.64
C ASP A 13 8.27 1.81 -11.14
N VAL A 14 7.25 2.28 -10.43
CA VAL A 14 7.09 2.13 -8.97
C VAL A 14 6.10 1.03 -8.56
N ARG A 15 5.48 0.34 -9.52
CA ARG A 15 4.31 -0.51 -9.23
C ARG A 15 4.64 -1.64 -8.26
N GLU A 16 5.78 -2.31 -8.48
CA GLU A 16 6.19 -3.44 -7.65
C GLU A 16 6.53 -3.00 -6.21
N SER A 17 7.20 -1.86 -6.01
CA SER A 17 7.63 -1.40 -4.69
C SER A 17 6.44 -1.06 -3.80
N TYR A 18 5.47 -0.30 -4.30
CA TYR A 18 4.25 0.05 -3.55
C TYR A 18 3.35 -1.17 -3.30
N ASP A 19 3.13 -2.04 -4.29
CA ASP A 19 2.32 -3.25 -4.13
C ASP A 19 2.89 -4.17 -3.04
N LEU A 20 4.21 -4.36 -3.04
CA LEU A 20 4.89 -5.16 -2.02
C LEU A 20 4.87 -4.48 -0.65
N ALA A 21 5.06 -3.16 -0.58
CA ALA A 21 5.00 -2.42 0.68
C ALA A 21 3.62 -2.56 1.34
N THR A 22 2.53 -2.44 0.55
CA THR A 22 1.16 -2.67 1.04
C THR A 22 0.98 -4.11 1.51
N LYS A 23 1.38 -5.11 0.70
CA LYS A 23 1.28 -6.54 1.06
C LYS A 23 1.98 -6.83 2.39
N MET A 24 3.25 -6.46 2.50
CA MET A 24 4.07 -6.74 3.69
C MET A 24 3.53 -6.01 4.93
N THR A 25 3.02 -4.79 4.77
CA THR A 25 2.40 -4.04 5.86
C THR A 25 1.14 -4.76 6.37
N VAL A 26 0.25 -5.17 5.46
CA VAL A 26 -0.98 -5.88 5.83
C VAL A 26 -0.64 -7.19 6.54
N GLU A 27 0.27 -7.99 5.99
CA GLU A 27 0.68 -9.28 6.56
C GLU A 27 1.37 -9.13 7.91
N TYR A 28 2.20 -8.10 8.09
CA TYR A 28 2.80 -7.76 9.37
C TYR A 28 1.73 -7.55 10.45
N PHE A 29 0.73 -6.71 10.18
CA PHE A 29 -0.33 -6.45 11.15
C PHE A 29 -1.21 -7.66 11.41
N LEU A 30 -1.52 -8.46 10.38
CA LEU A 30 -2.31 -9.68 10.57
C LEU A 30 -1.58 -10.67 11.47
N LYS A 31 -0.27 -10.84 11.26
CA LYS A 31 0.56 -11.70 12.11
C LYS A 31 0.60 -11.21 13.57
N GLU A 32 0.79 -9.91 13.79
CA GLU A 32 0.74 -9.31 15.14
C GLU A 32 -0.63 -9.49 15.82
N LEU A 33 -1.70 -9.59 15.05
CA LEU A 33 -3.07 -9.85 15.52
C LEU A 33 -3.39 -11.35 15.63
N GLY A 34 -2.40 -12.23 15.43
CA GLY A 34 -2.56 -13.69 15.54
C GLY A 34 -3.25 -14.34 14.33
N LYS A 35 -3.27 -13.66 13.18
CA LYS A 35 -3.86 -14.15 11.93
C LYS A 35 -2.78 -14.40 10.89
N ASP A 36 -2.61 -15.67 10.54
CA ASP A 36 -1.73 -16.08 9.44
C ASP A 36 -2.55 -16.05 8.13
N TYR A 37 -2.44 -14.94 7.41
CA TYR A 37 -3.16 -14.73 6.14
C TYR A 37 -2.26 -13.98 5.17
N GLU A 38 -2.01 -14.61 4.03
CA GLU A 38 -1.25 -14.03 2.93
C GLU A 38 -2.19 -13.30 1.96
N ILE A 39 -1.91 -12.04 1.68
CA ILE A 39 -2.72 -11.24 0.76
C ILE A 39 -2.13 -11.24 -0.65
N SER A 40 -2.97 -11.49 -1.66
CA SER A 40 -2.52 -11.45 -3.05
C SER A 40 -2.39 -10.00 -3.55
N LEU A 41 -1.42 -9.78 -4.44
CA LEU A 41 -1.23 -8.48 -5.10
C LEU A 41 -2.45 -8.08 -5.95
N ASP A 42 -3.17 -9.06 -6.49
CA ASP A 42 -4.37 -8.80 -7.28
C ASP A 42 -5.51 -8.22 -6.44
N LEU A 43 -5.69 -8.69 -5.20
CA LEU A 43 -6.68 -8.12 -4.28
C LEU A 43 -6.30 -6.69 -3.87
N ILE A 44 -5.01 -6.43 -3.61
CA ILE A 44 -4.50 -5.07 -3.34
C ILE A 44 -4.82 -4.13 -4.51
N ARG A 45 -4.44 -4.53 -5.73
CA ARG A 45 -4.68 -3.74 -6.95
C ARG A 45 -6.16 -3.55 -7.23
N LYS A 46 -6.98 -4.58 -7.01
CA LYS A 46 -8.42 -4.54 -7.19
C LYS A 46 -9.06 -3.51 -6.26
N LEU A 47 -8.73 -3.55 -4.96
CA LEU A 47 -9.23 -2.56 -4.02
C LEU A 47 -8.73 -1.15 -4.33
N ARG A 48 -7.43 -0.99 -4.63
CA ARG A 48 -6.84 0.31 -4.97
C ARG A 48 -7.48 0.94 -6.20
N ARG A 49 -7.79 0.15 -7.24
CA ARG A 49 -8.49 0.63 -8.45
C ARG A 49 -9.95 0.97 -8.18
N LYS A 50 -10.62 0.21 -7.31
CA LYS A 50 -12.05 0.39 -7.02
C LYS A 50 -12.30 1.62 -6.12
N GLY A 51 -11.40 1.91 -5.19
CA GLY A 51 -11.58 2.98 -4.21
C GLY A 51 -10.78 4.26 -4.45
N ALA A 52 -11.22 5.33 -3.80
CA ALA A 52 -10.55 6.62 -3.73
C ALA A 52 -9.88 6.81 -2.35
N PHE A 53 -8.92 5.93 -2.02
CA PHE A 53 -8.26 5.94 -0.70
C PHE A 53 -7.30 7.13 -0.51
N GLY A 54 -6.66 7.59 -1.58
CA GLY A 54 -5.70 8.69 -1.57
C GLY A 54 -4.27 8.32 -1.15
N ASP A 55 -4.08 7.27 -0.34
CA ASP A 55 -2.76 6.72 -0.01
C ASP A 55 -2.83 5.21 0.30
N ASP A 56 -1.68 4.54 0.23
CA ASP A 56 -1.57 3.11 0.51
C ASP A 56 -1.64 2.76 1.99
N PHE A 57 -1.52 3.72 2.91
CA PHE A 57 -1.74 3.48 4.33
C PHE A 57 -3.21 3.14 4.59
N LYS A 58 -4.11 3.89 3.95
CA LYS A 58 -5.56 3.65 4.01
C LYS A 58 -5.96 2.38 3.26
N VAL A 59 -5.32 2.06 2.13
CA VAL A 59 -5.51 0.76 1.47
C VAL A 59 -5.10 -0.38 2.40
N SER A 60 -3.95 -0.25 3.07
CA SER A 60 -3.47 -1.22 4.05
C SER A 60 -4.45 -1.38 5.22
N GLU A 61 -4.97 -0.27 5.77
CA GLU A 61 -5.98 -0.31 6.85
C GLU A 61 -7.23 -1.07 6.42
N ALA A 62 -7.75 -0.79 5.22
CA ALA A 62 -8.93 -1.47 4.69
C ALA A 62 -8.71 -2.98 4.54
N LEU A 63 -7.57 -3.38 3.98
CA LEU A 63 -7.21 -4.79 3.78
C LEU A 63 -7.00 -5.53 5.10
N ILE A 64 -6.40 -4.89 6.11
CA ILE A 64 -6.29 -5.50 7.45
C ILE A 64 -7.68 -5.74 8.02
N LEU A 65 -8.59 -4.76 7.94
CA LEU A 65 -9.96 -4.91 8.46
C LEU A 65 -10.74 -6.00 7.72
N PHE A 66 -10.64 -6.06 6.39
CA PHE A 66 -11.27 -7.10 5.59
C PHE A 66 -10.71 -8.48 5.91
N ALA A 67 -9.38 -8.59 6.02
CA ALA A 67 -8.73 -9.84 6.38
C ALA A 67 -9.10 -10.26 7.79
N MET A 68 -9.19 -9.36 8.76
CA MET A 68 -9.67 -9.65 10.11
C MET A 68 -11.11 -10.17 10.13
N ALA A 69 -11.99 -9.64 9.28
CA ALA A 69 -13.36 -10.12 9.11
C ALA A 69 -13.45 -11.51 8.45
N GLY A 70 -12.38 -11.96 7.79
CA GLY A 70 -12.26 -13.33 7.26
C GLY A 70 -12.76 -13.52 5.83
N ASP A 71 -13.15 -12.46 5.13
CA ASP A 71 -13.64 -12.51 3.75
C ASP A 71 -13.12 -11.31 2.94
N VAL A 72 -11.84 -11.34 2.57
CA VAL A 72 -11.21 -10.22 1.84
C VAL A 72 -11.85 -10.03 0.48
N GLU A 73 -12.04 -11.11 -0.27
CA GLU A 73 -12.53 -11.03 -1.64
C GLU A 73 -13.99 -10.59 -1.70
N GLY A 74 -14.87 -11.17 -0.87
CA GLY A 74 -16.27 -10.76 -0.79
C GLY A 74 -16.43 -9.32 -0.35
N LEU A 75 -15.64 -8.87 0.64
CA LEU A 75 -15.68 -7.47 1.08
C LEU A 75 -15.16 -6.48 0.03
N ILE A 76 -14.18 -6.87 -0.80
CA ILE A 76 -13.75 -6.06 -1.95
C ILE A 76 -14.85 -6.00 -3.02
N GLU A 77 -15.62 -7.07 -3.21
CA GLU A 77 -16.77 -7.07 -4.13
C GLU A 77 -17.91 -6.18 -3.61
N GLU A 78 -18.18 -6.19 -2.31
CA GLU A 78 -19.19 -5.33 -1.70
C GLU A 78 -18.76 -3.85 -1.60
N PHE A 79 -17.44 -3.59 -1.55
CA PHE A 79 -16.91 -2.24 -1.43
C PHE A 79 -17.37 -1.36 -2.61
N PRO A 80 -18.06 -0.22 -2.41
CA PRO A 80 -18.56 0.59 -3.52
C PRO A 80 -17.43 1.28 -4.30
N GLU A 81 -17.63 1.46 -5.60
CA GLU A 81 -16.66 2.17 -6.44
C GLU A 81 -16.59 3.66 -6.05
N GLY A 82 -15.38 4.21 -5.98
CA GLY A 82 -15.12 5.61 -5.62
C GLY A 82 -15.17 5.90 -4.11
N GLU A 83 -15.55 4.94 -3.28
CA GLU A 83 -15.50 5.10 -1.81
C GLU A 83 -14.06 5.02 -1.29
N GLY A 84 -13.86 5.49 -0.06
CA GLY A 84 -12.56 5.47 0.61
C GLY A 84 -12.59 4.76 1.97
N ILE A 85 -11.57 5.02 2.77
CA ILE A 85 -11.45 4.42 4.12
C ILE A 85 -12.62 4.76 5.05
N GLY A 86 -13.32 5.88 4.79
CA GLY A 86 -14.50 6.29 5.56
C GLY A 86 -15.60 5.24 5.56
N TRP A 87 -15.90 4.65 4.39
CA TRP A 87 -16.88 3.57 4.26
C TRP A 87 -16.49 2.34 5.07
N VAL A 88 -15.21 1.94 5.01
CA VAL A 88 -14.69 0.78 5.73
C VAL A 88 -14.79 0.99 7.25
N ARG A 89 -14.36 2.16 7.74
CA ARG A 89 -14.43 2.50 9.17
C ARG A 89 -15.87 2.54 9.67
N ALA A 90 -16.81 3.07 8.87
CA ALA A 90 -18.23 3.06 9.18
C ALA A 90 -18.80 1.63 9.27
N ARG A 91 -18.37 0.74 8.36
CA ARG A 91 -18.82 -0.66 8.33
C ARG A 91 -18.33 -1.47 9.53
N PHE A 92 -17.06 -1.36 9.90
CA PHE A 92 -16.46 -2.18 10.95
C PHE A 92 -16.50 -1.55 12.35
N GLY A 93 -16.78 -0.25 12.45
CA GLY A 93 -16.74 0.50 13.72
C GLY A 93 -15.35 0.49 14.37
N LYS A 94 -14.30 0.19 13.61
CA LYS A 94 -12.91 0.07 14.07
C LYS A 94 -12.01 0.96 13.24
N VAL A 95 -11.05 1.57 13.91
CA VAL A 95 -10.00 2.38 13.29
C VAL A 95 -8.68 1.82 13.77
N ILE A 96 -7.81 1.46 12.83
CA ILE A 96 -6.43 1.09 13.17
C ILE A 96 -5.62 2.38 13.27
N ASN A 97 -4.68 2.45 14.21
CA ASN A 97 -3.83 3.61 14.35
C ASN A 97 -3.05 3.86 13.04
N THR A 98 -3.42 4.91 12.31
CA THR A 98 -2.81 5.24 11.01
C THR A 98 -1.31 5.49 11.13
N ARG A 99 -0.81 6.06 12.24
CA ARG A 99 0.63 6.26 12.44
C ARG A 99 1.38 4.94 12.58
N SER A 100 0.76 3.93 13.19
CA SER A 100 1.35 2.60 13.26
C SER A 100 1.46 1.98 11.88
N ILE A 101 0.42 2.10 11.05
CA ILE A 101 0.45 1.62 9.65
C ILE A 101 1.52 2.35 8.86
N GLU A 102 1.53 3.68 8.92
CA GLU A 102 2.51 4.53 8.24
C GLU A 102 3.94 4.17 8.64
N ARG A 103 4.21 3.98 9.94
CA ARG A 103 5.55 3.59 10.42
C ARG A 103 6.00 2.24 9.84
N ILE A 104 5.12 1.23 9.81
CA ILE A 104 5.45 -0.09 9.26
C ILE A 104 5.60 -0.02 7.74
N PHE A 105 4.71 0.68 7.06
CA PHE A 105 4.79 0.87 5.62
C PHE A 105 6.10 1.55 5.23
N ASN A 106 6.45 2.67 5.87
CA ASN A 106 7.70 3.37 5.62
C ASN A 106 8.92 2.54 6.00
N THR A 107 8.81 1.65 7.00
CA THR A 107 9.86 0.68 7.30
C THR A 107 10.12 -0.25 6.11
N PHE A 108 9.08 -0.80 5.47
CA PHE A 108 9.26 -1.64 4.30
C PHE A 108 9.67 -0.85 3.05
N TYR A 109 9.01 0.28 2.79
CA TYR A 109 9.21 1.04 1.57
C TYR A 109 10.56 1.75 1.55
N LEU A 110 10.89 2.53 2.58
CA LEU A 110 12.11 3.34 2.66
C LEU A 110 13.28 2.57 3.29
N GLY A 111 13.01 1.59 4.16
CA GLY A 111 14.03 0.77 4.81
C GLY A 111 15.01 1.61 5.64
N GLU A 112 16.31 1.41 5.39
CA GLU A 112 17.43 2.10 6.03
C GLU A 112 17.34 3.64 5.97
N CYS A 113 16.65 4.19 4.96
CA CYS A 113 16.44 5.63 4.81
C CYS A 113 15.43 6.19 5.82
N TYR A 114 14.61 5.34 6.44
CA TYR A 114 13.62 5.75 7.44
C TYR A 114 14.18 5.66 8.85
N LYS A 115 14.37 6.83 9.48
CA LYS A 115 14.95 6.95 10.83
C LYS A 115 14.09 6.35 11.92
N GLU A 116 12.76 6.36 11.75
CA GLU A 116 11.79 5.88 12.73
C GLU A 116 11.36 4.42 12.46
N ARG A 117 12.13 3.70 11.64
CA ARG A 117 11.82 2.31 11.26
C ARG A 117 11.58 1.41 12.47
N ALA A 118 10.65 0.48 12.32
CA ALA A 118 10.31 -0.48 13.37
C ALA A 118 11.37 -1.59 13.49
N PHE A 119 12.03 -1.92 12.38
CA PHE A 119 13.08 -2.94 12.27
C PHE A 119 13.97 -2.61 11.07
N ASP A 120 15.15 -3.24 11.00
CA ASP A 120 16.03 -3.09 9.86
C ASP A 120 15.47 -3.83 8.64
N PHE A 121 15.43 -3.13 7.50
CA PHE A 121 14.88 -3.64 6.26
C PHE A 121 15.54 -2.96 5.06
N ASP A 122 15.77 -3.74 4.00
CA ASP A 122 16.29 -3.21 2.74
C ASP A 122 15.14 -2.61 1.91
N GLY A 123 15.10 -1.27 1.81
CA GLY A 123 13.94 -0.53 1.33
C GLY A 123 13.50 -0.94 -0.08
N LEU A 124 12.20 -1.20 -0.24
CA LEU A 124 11.60 -1.62 -1.52
C LEU A 124 11.74 -0.57 -2.63
N TRP A 125 11.91 0.71 -2.31
CA TRP A 125 12.19 1.77 -3.30
C TRP A 125 13.42 1.45 -4.17
N LYS A 126 14.38 0.68 -3.65
CA LYS A 126 15.58 0.26 -4.40
C LYS A 126 15.26 -0.70 -5.56
N ARG A 127 14.04 -1.26 -5.62
CA ARG A 127 13.57 -2.15 -6.70
C ARG A 127 12.99 -1.39 -7.89
N GLU A 128 12.81 -0.08 -7.75
CA GLU A 128 12.23 0.76 -8.78
C GLU A 128 13.17 0.90 -9.97
N LYS A 129 12.60 0.94 -11.17
CA LYS A 129 13.38 0.94 -12.42
C LYS A 129 13.12 2.21 -13.21
N PRO A 130 14.16 2.88 -13.71
CA PRO A 130 13.97 4.00 -14.62
C PRO A 130 13.31 3.49 -15.91
N MET A 131 12.23 4.16 -16.32
CA MET A 131 11.56 3.94 -17.61
C MET A 131 12.17 4.81 -18.70
N VAL A 132 12.79 5.92 -18.30
CA VAL A 132 13.43 6.89 -19.19
C VAL A 132 14.94 6.64 -19.27
N ARG A 133 15.49 6.84 -20.47
CA ARG A 133 16.93 6.89 -20.68
C ARG A 133 17.42 8.29 -20.31
N ARG A 134 18.40 8.37 -19.41
CA ARG A 134 18.93 9.63 -18.88
C ARG A 134 19.39 10.57 -20.00
N GLU A 135 19.97 10.02 -21.05
CA GLU A 135 20.53 10.77 -22.17
C GLU A 135 19.47 11.51 -22.99
N LEU A 136 18.18 11.16 -22.83
CA LEU A 136 17.06 11.85 -23.49
C LEU A 136 16.56 13.05 -22.68
N LEU A 137 17.07 13.25 -21.46
CA LEU A 137 16.73 14.35 -20.56
C LEU A 137 17.86 15.39 -20.42
N GLU A 138 19.01 15.14 -21.05
CA GLU A 138 20.19 16.03 -21.11
C GLU A 138 20.08 17.01 -22.28
#